data_AF-A0A8H4YX88-F1
#
_entry.id   AF-A0A8H4YX88-F1
#
_cell.length_a   1.000
_cell.length_b   1.000
_cell.length_c   1.000
_cell.angle_alpha   90.00
_cell.angle_beta   90.00
_cell.angle_gamma   90.00
#
_symmetry.space_group_name_H-M   'P 1'
#
loop_
_entity.id
_entity.type
_entity.pdbx_description
1 polymer ?
#
loop_
_entity_poly.entity_id
_entity_poly.type
_entity_poly.pdbx_seq_one_letter_code
_entity_poly.pdbx_strand_id
1 'polypeptide(L)' 'MHTVADPSPIGPGELDEVEWAVLQFADEVTTIISPTDVTFGKLRSVCGFSNREIVELTATVSGYNFVSHAGRGRQNV' A
#
# COMPACT_ATOMS: atom_id res chain seq x y z
N MET A 1 -12.58 -9.13 6.27
CA MET A 1 -11.39 -8.30 6.51
C MET A 1 -10.35 -9.21 7.10
N HIS A 2 -9.46 -9.68 6.25
CA HIS A 2 -8.35 -10.54 6.66
C HIS A 2 -7.21 -9.66 7.18
N THR A 3 -6.36 -10.19 8.06
CA THR A 3 -5.28 -9.43 8.69
C THR A 3 -4.00 -10.26 8.73
N VAL A 4 -2.87 -9.59 8.51
CA VAL A 4 -1.54 -10.17 8.68
C VAL A 4 -0.89 -9.49 9.88
N ALA A 5 -0.51 -10.27 10.89
CA ALA A 5 0.02 -9.75 12.16
C ALA A 5 1.52 -9.43 12.10
N ASP A 6 2.24 -10.01 11.14
CA ASP A 6 3.67 -9.78 10.94
C ASP A 6 3.90 -8.46 10.18
N PRO A 7 4.73 -7.53 10.68
CA PRO A 7 5.07 -6.30 9.96
C PRO A 7 5.93 -6.52 8.71
N SER A 8 6.56 -7.68 8.52
CA SER A 8 7.33 -8.01 7.32
C SER A 8 6.97 -9.41 6.80
N PRO A 9 5.71 -9.61 6.38
CA PRO A 9 5.23 -10.94 6.04
C PRO A 9 5.88 -11.46 4.75
N ILE A 10 6.32 -12.72 4.78
CA ILE A 10 6.94 -13.40 3.63
C ILE A 10 5.87 -13.82 2.59
N GLY A 11 4.58 -13.79 2.95
CA GLY A 11 3.47 -14.17 2.09
C GLY A 11 2.11 -13.67 2.58
N PRO A 12 1.02 -13.94 1.82
CA PRO A 12 -0.31 -13.32 2.03
C PRO A 12 -1.01 -13.68 3.33
N GLY A 13 -0.66 -14.79 3.97
CA GLY A 13 -1.39 -15.29 5.14
C GLY A 13 -2.86 -15.57 4.79
N GLU A 14 -3.77 -14.91 5.48
CA GLU A 14 -5.23 -15.02 5.24
C GLU A 14 -5.75 -14.08 4.14
N LEU A 15 -4.92 -13.17 3.63
CA LEU A 15 -5.34 -12.20 2.62
C LEU A 15 -5.62 -12.90 1.29
N ASP A 16 -6.67 -12.46 0.61
CA ASP A 16 -6.87 -12.86 -0.78
C ASP A 16 -5.86 -12.18 -1.73
N GLU A 17 -5.86 -12.60 -2.99
CA GLU A 17 -4.89 -12.10 -3.98
C GLU A 17 -4.99 -10.59 -4.21
N VAL A 18 -6.20 -10.02 -4.11
CA VAL A 18 -6.45 -8.59 -4.31
C VAL A 18 -5.96 -7.81 -3.10
N GLU A 19 -6.36 -8.23 -1.90
CA GLU A 19 -5.91 -7.65 -0.63
C GLU A 19 -4.37 -7.69 -0.52
N TRP A 20 -3.75 -8.80 -0.92
CA TRP A 20 -2.29 -8.96 -0.90
C TRP A 20 -1.58 -8.10 -1.95
N ALA A 21 -2.14 -7.97 -3.15
CA ALA A 21 -1.56 -7.10 -4.18
C ALA A 21 -1.63 -5.62 -3.77
N VAL A 22 -2.74 -5.20 -3.15
CA VAL A 22 -2.90 -3.84 -2.63
C VAL A 22 -1.94 -3.57 -1.46
N LEU A 23 -1.76 -4.54 -0.55
CA LEU A 23 -0.84 -4.39 0.59
C LEU A 23 0.62 -4.24 0.13
N GLN A 24 1.08 -5.07 -0.79
CA GLN A 24 2.44 -4.95 -1.37
C GLN A 24 2.65 -3.58 -2.03
N PHE A 25 1.65 -3.07 -2.76
CA PHE A 25 1.73 -1.74 -3.34
C PHE A 25 1.83 -0.64 -2.29
N ALA A 26 1.00 -0.72 -1.25
CA ALA A 26 1.02 0.27 -0.18
C ALA A 26 2.37 0.30 0.57
N ASP A 27 2.96 -0.87 0.82
CA ASP A 27 4.28 -0.98 1.45
C ASP A 27 5.37 -0.33 0.58
N GLU A 28 5.41 -0.64 -0.72
CA GLU A 28 6.42 -0.10 -1.64
C GLU A 28 6.30 1.43 -1.82
N VAL A 29 5.06 1.96 -1.92
CA VAL A 29 4.80 3.41 -1.99
C VAL A 29 5.25 4.14 -0.72
N THR A 30 5.13 3.51 0.45
CA THR A 30 5.44 4.15 1.74
C THR A 30 6.89 3.99 2.19
N THR A 31 7.63 3.02 1.62
CA THR A 31 9.02 2.71 2.01
C THR A 31 10.07 3.17 1.00
N ILE A 32 9.82 3.04 -0.31
CA ILE A 32 10.86 3.14 -1.35
C ILE A 32 10.68 4.37 -2.28
N ILE A 33 9.52 5.04 -2.27
CA ILE A 33 9.23 6.23 -3.10
C ILE A 33 9.37 5.94 -4.63
N SER A 34 9.40 4.67 -5.03
CA SER A 34 9.32 4.26 -6.45
C SER A 34 8.76 2.85 -6.57
N PRO A 35 7.42 2.73 -6.71
CA PRO A 35 6.80 1.45 -7.01
C PRO A 35 7.27 0.94 -8.36
N THR A 36 7.66 -0.33 -8.42
CA THR A 36 8.13 -0.97 -9.64
C THR A 36 6.99 -1.21 -10.65
N ASP A 37 7.33 -1.29 -11.94
CA ASP A 37 6.38 -1.65 -13.00
C ASP A 37 5.71 -3.01 -12.77
N VAL A 38 6.40 -3.92 -12.05
CA VAL A 38 5.87 -5.23 -11.64
C VAL A 38 4.67 -5.05 -10.71
N THR A 39 4.75 -4.15 -9.73
CA THR A 39 3.68 -3.90 -8.78
C THR A 39 2.47 -3.25 -9.45
N PHE A 40 2.69 -2.27 -10.33
CA PHE A 40 1.60 -1.71 -11.15
C PHE A 40 1.00 -2.76 -12.10
N GLY A 41 1.81 -3.67 -12.63
CA GLY A 41 1.37 -4.83 -13.41
C GLY A 41 0.41 -5.71 -12.61
N LYS A 42 0.74 -6.04 -11.36
CA LYS A 42 -0.11 -6.83 -10.47
C LYS A 42 -1.44 -6.13 -10.18
N LEU A 43 -1.45 -4.82 -9.92
CA LEU A 43 -2.71 -4.08 -9.71
C LEU A 43 -3.63 -4.15 -10.93
N ARG A 44 -3.07 -4.11 -12.13
CA ARG A 44 -3.85 -4.25 -13.38
C ARG A 44 -4.32 -5.69 -13.60
N SER A 45 -3.46 -6.68 -13.43
CA SER A 45 -3.76 -8.07 -13.78
C SER A 45 -4.56 -8.82 -12.72
N VAL A 46 -4.30 -8.56 -11.44
CA VAL A 46 -4.93 -9.25 -10.30
C VAL A 46 -6.16 -8.47 -9.83
N CYS A 47 -6.03 -7.16 -9.64
CA CYS A 47 -7.14 -6.34 -9.13
C CYS A 47 -8.06 -5.80 -10.24
N GLY A 48 -7.64 -5.90 -11.51
CA GLY A 48 -8.40 -5.36 -12.64
C GLY A 48 -8.44 -3.82 -12.67
N PHE A 49 -7.57 -3.14 -11.92
CA PHE A 49 -7.62 -1.70 -11.77
C PHE A 49 -7.21 -0.98 -13.06
N SER A 50 -7.99 0.03 -13.41
CA SER A 50 -7.65 1.02 -14.41
C SER A 50 -6.54 1.96 -13.91
N ASN A 51 -5.91 2.68 -14.85
CA ASN A 51 -4.91 3.70 -14.50
C ASN A 51 -5.47 4.77 -13.54
N ARG A 52 -6.76 5.09 -13.65
CA ARG A 52 -7.41 6.05 -12.75
C ARG A 52 -7.50 5.51 -11.32
N GLU A 53 -7.96 4.28 -11.15
CA GLU A 53 -8.06 3.64 -9.83
C GLU A 53 -6.68 3.47 -9.19
N ILE A 54 -5.65 3.19 -9.97
CA ILE A 54 -4.25 3.14 -9.48
C ILE A 54 -3.80 4.51 -8.96
N VAL A 55 -4.12 5.61 -9.66
CA VAL A 55 -3.81 6.97 -9.20
C VAL A 55 -4.57 7.30 -7.90
N GLU A 56 -5.86 6.95 -7.83
CA GLU A 56 -6.68 7.16 -6.63
C GLU A 56 -6.15 6.35 -5.43
N LEU A 57 -5.72 5.10 -5.65
CA LEU A 57 -5.06 4.28 -4.64
C LEU A 57 -3.76 4.92 -4.15
N THR A 58 -2.92 5.37 -5.08
CA THR A 58 -1.64 6.04 -4.77
C THR A 58 -1.86 7.28 -3.91
N ALA A 59 -2.82 8.13 -4.29
CA ALA A 59 -3.17 9.33 -3.54
C ALA A 59 -3.69 9.00 -2.14
N THR A 60 -4.52 7.95 -2.01
CA THR A 60 -5.06 7.49 -0.73
C THR A 60 -3.95 7.02 0.21
N VAL A 61 -3.05 6.14 -0.26
CA VAL A 61 -1.91 5.65 0.52
C VAL A 61 -1.00 6.81 0.95
N SER A 62 -0.69 7.72 0.01
CA SER A 62 0.17 8.88 0.28
C SER A 62 -0.44 9.84 1.29
N GLY A 63 -1.76 10.08 1.22
CA GLY A 63 -2.50 10.91 2.16
C GLY A 63 -2.45 10.34 3.59
N TYR A 64 -2.63 9.02 3.73
CA TYR A 64 -2.50 8.36 5.02
C TYR A 64 -1.07 8.46 5.58
N ASN A 65 -0.08 8.21 4.73
CA ASN A 65 1.32 8.34 5.11
C ASN A 65 1.64 9.77 5.58
N PHE A 66 1.20 10.80 4.86
CA PHE A 66 1.40 12.20 5.23
C PHE A 66 0.83 12.54 6.62
N VAL A 67 -0.43 12.15 6.89
CA VAL A 67 -1.09 12.43 8.18
C VAL A 67 -0.42 11.68 9.34
N SER A 68 0.02 10.43 9.13
CA SER A 68 0.71 9.65 10.15
C SER A 68 2.00 10.32 10.64
N HIS A 69 2.70 11.05 9.76
CA HIS A 69 3.90 11.82 10.11
C HIS A 69 3.56 13.18 10.73
N ALA A 70 2.51 13.85 10.27
CA ALA A 70 2.07 15.15 10.81
C ALA A 70 1.69 15.09 12.29
N GLY A 71 1.12 13.97 12.76
CA GLY A 71 0.81 13.74 14.17
C GLY A 71 2.04 13.59 15.09
N ARG A 72 3.20 13.23 14.53
CA ARG A 72 4.46 13.05 15.28
C ARG A 72 5.16 14.35 15.64
N GLY A 73 4.71 15.49 15.11
CA GLY A 73 5.30 16.82 15.33
C GLY A 73 4.86 17.58 16.59
N ARG A 74 4.09 16.99 17.51
CA ARG A 74 3.60 17.67 18.74
C ARG A 74 3.84 16.89 20.03
N GLN A 75 4.97 16.21 20.16
CA GLN A 75 5.46 15.70 21.44
C GLN A 75 6.90 16.18 21.60
N ASN A 76 7.06 17.42 22.08
CA ASN A 76 8.28 18.02 22.66
C ASN A 76 8.01 19.53 22.82
N VAL A 77 7.21 19.89 23.82
CA VAL A 77 7.16 21.23 24.41
C VAL A 77 6.99 21.07 25.91
#